data_AF-A0A1F9WZ75-F1
#
_entry.id   AF-A0A1F9WZ75-F1
#
_cell.length_a   1.000
_cell.length_b   1.000
_cell.length_c   1.000
_cell.angle_alpha   90.00
_cell.angle_beta   90.00
_cell.angle_gamma   90.00
#
_symmetry.space_group_name_H-M   'P 1'
#
loop_
_entity.id
_entity.type
_entity.pdbx_description
1 polymer ?
#
loop_
_entity_poly.entity_id
_entity_poly.type
_entity_poly.pdbx_seq_one_letter_code
_entity_poly.pdbx_strand_id
1 'polypeptide(L)'
;MENTNQARKMIREPLKVIIYQQATKITGTVYLDIGSRLSDFINSVNVQFIPVGDAQVESLYDPGKILYKAKFMNVNKTHIVAIRPETEHE
;
A
#
# COMPACT_ATOMS: atom_id res chain seq x y z
N MET A 1 39.99 2.18 -1.61
CA MET A 1 38.93 2.81 -0.81
C MET A 1 37.72 1.90 -0.93
N GLU A 2 37.51 1.04 0.06
CA GLU A 2 36.40 0.09 0.06
C GLU A 2 35.08 0.84 0.25
N ASN A 3 34.21 0.81 -0.77
CA ASN A 3 32.83 1.27 -0.62
C ASN A 3 32.10 0.26 0.27
N THR A 4 32.09 0.51 1.58
CA THR A 4 31.26 -0.21 2.54
C THR A 4 29.80 0.14 2.27
N ASN A 5 29.16 -0.61 1.37
CA ASN A 5 27.72 -0.53 1.15
C ASN A 5 27.02 -1.20 2.34
N GLN A 6 27.00 -0.52 3.49
CA GLN A 6 26.17 -0.90 4.62
C GLN A 6 24.72 -0.68 4.22
N ALA A 7 24.04 -1.76 3.83
CA ALA A 7 22.59 -1.79 3.74
C ALA A 7 22.03 -1.46 5.12
N ARG A 8 21.67 -0.19 5.35
CA ARG A 8 20.89 0.22 6.52
C ARG A 8 19.63 -0.65 6.53
N LYS A 9 19.41 -1.40 7.62
CA LYS A 9 18.15 -2.07 7.88
C LYS A 9 17.07 -0.98 7.95
N MET A 10 16.37 -0.76 6.84
CA MET A 10 15.25 0.17 6.78
C MET A 10 14.15 -0.39 7.66
N ILE A 11 14.02 0.15 8.87
CA ILE A 11 12.90 -0.17 9.75
C ILE A 11 11.68 0.50 9.13
N ARG A 12 10.64 -0.30 8.92
CA ARG A 12 9.37 0.15 8.35
C ARG A 12 8.23 -0.15 9.30
N GLU A 13 7.25 0.74 9.31
CA GLU A 13 6.05 0.64 10.10
C GLU A 13 4.90 0.12 9.23
N PRO A 14 4.17 -0.92 9.69
CA PRO A 14 3.00 -1.40 8.97
C PRO A 14 1.84 -0.41 9.15
N LEU A 15 1.22 -0.02 8.04
CA LEU A 15 0.00 0.77 8.02
C LEU A 15 -1.10 -0.01 7.30
N LYS A 16 -2.19 -0.29 8.01
CA LYS A 16 -3.39 -0.85 7.39
C LYS A 16 -4.07 0.20 6.52
N VAL A 17 -4.36 -0.14 5.28
CA VAL A 17 -4.93 0.79 4.30
C VAL A 17 -6.11 0.20 3.57
N ILE A 18 -6.98 1.08 3.11
CA ILE A 18 -8.05 0.81 2.16
C ILE A 18 -7.74 1.60 0.90
N ILE A 19 -7.63 0.89 -0.22
CA ILE A 19 -7.36 1.42 -1.55
C ILE A 19 -8.61 1.22 -2.40
N TYR A 20 -9.07 2.29 -3.03
CA TYR A 20 -10.17 2.26 -3.99
C TYR A 20 -9.61 2.42 -5.40
N GLN A 21 -10.04 1.52 -6.27
CA GLN A 21 -9.90 1.63 -7.72
C GLN A 21 -11.30 1.79 -8.31
N GLN A 22 -11.40 1.89 -9.64
CA GLN A 22 -12.68 2.12 -10.32
C GLN A 22 -13.75 1.05 -10.02
N ALA A 23 -13.35 -0.22 -9.90
CA ALA A 23 -14.27 -1.36 -9.75
C ALA A 23 -14.03 -2.19 -8.48
N THR A 24 -12.97 -1.90 -7.73
CA THR A 24 -12.51 -2.76 -6.64
C THR A 24 -12.11 -1.94 -5.42
N LYS A 25 -12.30 -2.56 -4.26
CA LYS A 25 -11.76 -2.13 -2.97
C LYS A 25 -10.68 -3.12 -2.59
N ILE A 26 -9.49 -2.63 -2.23
CA ILE A 26 -8.39 -3.46 -1.73
C ILE A 26 -8.14 -3.06 -0.28
N THR A 27 -8.20 -4.02 0.64
CA THR A 27 -7.71 -3.84 2.01
C THR A 27 -6.38 -4.57 2.15
N GLY A 28 -5.46 -4.03 2.96
CA GLY A 28 -4.15 -4.65 3.16
C GLY A 28 -3.21 -3.79 4.00
N THR A 29 -1.93 -4.15 3.99
CA THR A 29 -0.88 -3.47 4.76
C THR A 29 0.16 -2.86 3.83
N VAL A 30 0.44 -1.57 3.97
CA VAL A 30 1.60 -0.91 3.35
C VAL A 30 2.68 -0.73 4.41
N TYR A 31 3.96 -0.85 4.02
CA TYR A 31 5.09 -0.65 4.92
C TYR A 31 5.77 0.67 4.58
N LEU A 32 5.65 1.65 5.47
CA LEU A 32 6.19 2.99 5.33
C LEU A 32 7.50 3.12 6.12
N ASP A 33 8.39 4.02 5.70
CA ASP A 33 9.55 4.35 6.53
C ASP A 33 9.07 5.09 7.79
N ILE A 34 9.73 4.89 8.94
CA ILE A 34 9.33 5.50 10.22
C ILE A 34 9.15 7.01 10.07
N GLY A 35 8.00 7.52 10.52
CA GLY A 35 7.67 8.95 10.49
C GLY A 35 7.35 9.52 9.10
N SER A 36 7.36 8.70 8.05
CA SER A 36 6.92 9.11 6.72
C SER A 36 5.39 9.14 6.62
N ARG A 37 4.87 10.02 5.75
CA ARG A 37 3.44 10.12 5.49
C ARG A 37 3.05 9.22 4.34
N LEU A 38 1.87 8.60 4.45
CA LEU A 38 1.27 7.85 3.36
C LEU A 38 1.15 8.68 2.07
N SER A 39 0.76 9.97 2.20
CA SER A 39 0.66 10.91 1.07
C SER A 39 1.98 11.05 0.31
N ASP A 40 3.09 11.18 1.03
CA ASP A 40 4.40 11.41 0.43
C ASP A 40 4.88 10.15 -0.29
N PHE A 41 4.60 8.98 0.29
CA PHE A 41 4.90 7.69 -0.31
C PHE A 41 4.16 7.47 -1.64
N ILE A 42 2.86 7.77 -1.70
CA ILE A 42 2.05 7.59 -2.92
C ILE A 42 2.46 8.60 -4.01
N ASN A 43 2.75 9.84 -3.62
CA ASN A 43 3.10 10.91 -4.54
C ASN A 43 4.55 10.81 -5.07
N SER A 44 5.37 9.90 -4.53
CA SER A 44 6.74 9.68 -4.99
C SER A 44 6.80 9.35 -6.49
N VAL A 45 7.44 10.21 -7.28
CA VAL A 45 7.59 10.02 -8.74
C VAL A 45 8.37 8.76 -9.13
N ASN A 46 9.23 8.28 -8.22
CA ASN A 46 10.09 7.12 -8.44
C ASN A 46 9.39 5.78 -8.17
N VAL A 47 8.18 5.81 -7.59
CA VAL A 47 7.42 4.61 -7.24
C VAL A 47 6.18 4.55 -8.11
N GLN A 48 6.05 3.52 -8.95
CA GLN A 48 4.86 3.32 -9.82
C GLN A 48 3.88 2.28 -9.25
N PHE A 49 4.36 1.43 -8.35
CA PHE A 49 3.56 0.39 -7.70
C PHE A 49 3.66 0.52 -6.19
N ILE A 50 2.51 0.39 -5.52
CA ILE A 50 2.38 0.36 -4.07
C ILE A 50 2.41 -1.12 -3.65
N PRO A 51 3.43 -1.57 -2.91
CA PRO A 51 3.48 -2.92 -2.36
C PRO A 51 2.48 -3.04 -1.20
N VAL A 52 1.54 -3.97 -1.33
CA VAL A 52 0.49 -4.25 -0.36
C VAL A 52 0.62 -5.70 0.12
N GLY A 53 0.84 -5.87 1.43
CA GLY A 53 0.84 -7.17 2.10
C GLY A 53 -0.54 -7.58 2.60
N ASP A 54 -0.78 -8.90 2.67
CA ASP A 54 -2.07 -9.50 3.07
C ASP A 54 -3.28 -8.81 2.41
N ALA A 55 -3.19 -8.64 1.09
CA ALA A 55 -4.18 -7.95 0.28
C ALA A 55 -5.46 -8.80 0.11
N GLN A 56 -6.61 -8.17 0.31
CA GLN A 56 -7.93 -8.71 -0.02
C GLN A 56 -8.62 -7.76 -1.00
N VAL A 57 -9.03 -8.29 -2.15
CA VAL A 57 -9.71 -7.53 -3.21
C VAL A 57 -11.20 -7.88 -3.20
N GLU A 58 -12.03 -6.85 -3.08
CA GLU A 58 -13.49 -6.94 -3.09
C GLU A 58 -14.06 -6.17 -4.29
N SER A 59 -15.18 -6.66 -4.83
CA SER A 59 -15.94 -5.95 -5.85
C SER A 59 -16.63 -4.72 -5.25
N LEU A 60 -16.57 -3.57 -5.91
CA LEU A 60 -17.43 -2.43 -5.58
C LEU A 60 -18.84 -2.58 -6.17
N TYR A 61 -19.02 -3.41 -7.19
CA TYR A 61 -20.32 -3.69 -7.79
C TYR A 61 -21.16 -4.71 -7.00
N ASP A 62 -20.51 -5.47 -6.12
CA ASP A 62 -21.12 -6.52 -5.31
C ASP A 62 -20.48 -6.53 -3.92
N PRO A 63 -20.95 -5.67 -2.99
CA PRO A 63 -20.34 -5.49 -1.69
C PRO A 63 -20.24 -6.81 -0.91
N GLY A 64 -19.04 -7.13 -0.42
CA GLY A 64 -18.75 -8.37 0.31
C GLY A 64 -18.30 -9.53 -0.58
N LYS A 65 -18.41 -9.43 -1.91
CA LYS A 65 -17.83 -10.41 -2.82
C LYS A 65 -16.31 -10.23 -2.90
N ILE A 66 -15.60 -11.17 -2.29
CA ILE A 66 -14.14 -11.26 -2.41
C ILE A 66 -13.79 -11.82 -3.79
N LEU A 67 -13.08 -11.03 -4.58
CA LEU A 67 -12.60 -11.42 -5.90
C LEU A 67 -11.26 -12.16 -5.82
N TYR A 68 -10.39 -11.75 -4.88
CA TYR A 68 -9.03 -12.30 -4.77
C TYR A 68 -8.41 -12.04 -3.39
N LYS A 69 -7.46 -12.90 -2.99
CA LYS A 69 -6.61 -12.70 -1.81
C LYS A 69 -5.16 -13.02 -2.15
N ALA A 70 -4.23 -12.22 -1.66
CA ALA A 70 -2.80 -12.47 -1.84
C ALA A 70 -1.99 -12.06 -0.62
N LYS A 71 -0.91 -12.80 -0.35
CA LYS A 71 0.05 -12.42 0.69
C LYS A 71 0.85 -11.16 0.34
N PHE A 72 1.01 -10.90 -0.96
CA PHE A 72 1.70 -9.73 -1.48
C PHE A 72 1.14 -9.36 -2.85
N MET A 73 0.92 -8.08 -3.09
CA MET A 73 0.46 -7.54 -4.37
C MET A 73 1.09 -6.17 -4.63
N ASN A 74 1.57 -5.96 -5.86
CA ASN A 74 1.96 -4.64 -6.33
C ASN A 74 0.75 -3.97 -6.99
N VAL A 75 0.26 -2.88 -6.39
CA VAL A 75 -0.88 -2.11 -6.90
C VAL A 75 -0.38 -0.92 -7.69
N ASN A 76 -0.74 -0.83 -8.97
CA ASN A 76 -0.36 0.32 -9.79
C ASN A 76 -1.02 1.61 -9.29
N LYS A 77 -0.21 2.60 -8.90
CA LYS A 77 -0.71 3.85 -8.33
C LYS A 77 -1.53 4.69 -9.30
N THR A 78 -1.33 4.54 -10.62
CA THR A 78 -2.08 5.29 -11.63
C THR A 78 -3.55 4.88 -11.71
N HIS A 79 -3.91 3.75 -11.11
CA HIS A 79 -5.27 3.23 -11.05
C HIS A 79 -5.90 3.40 -9.66
N ILE A 80 -5.19 4.03 -8.71
CA ILE A 80 -5.72 4.35 -7.39
C ILE A 80 -6.55 5.62 -7.51
N VAL A 81 -7.84 5.51 -7.21
CA VAL A 81 -8.76 6.65 -7.13
C VAL A 81 -8.61 7.32 -5.76
N ALA A 82 -8.55 6.52 -4.70
CA ALA A 82 -8.34 7.00 -3.34
C ALA A 82 -7.63 5.93 -2.51
N ILE A 83 -6.89 6.38 -1.50
CA ILE A 83 -6.25 5.50 -0.52
C ILE A 83 -6.26 6.20 0.83
N ARG A 84 -6.56 5.46 1.89
CA ARG A 84 -6.59 5.97 3.26
C ARG A 84 -6.16 4.90 4.26
N PRO A 85 -5.72 5.28 5.47
CA PRO A 85 -5.63 4.37 6.59
C PRO A 85 -6.98 3.68 6.87
N GLU A 86 -6.93 2.43 7.34
CA GLU A 86 -8.14 1.68 7.72
C GLU A 86 -8.78 2.26 8.98
N THR A 87 -7.97 2.63 9.97
CA THR A 87 -8.37 3.33 11.20
C THR A 87 -7.94 4.78 11.16
N GLU A 88 -8.82 5.71 11.52
CA GLU A 88 -8.45 7.08 11.82
C GLU A 88 -7.66 7.09 13.13
N HIS A 89 -6.46 7.67 13.12
CA HIS A 89 -5.81 8.07 14.36
C HIS A 89 -6.31 9.48 14.68
N GLU A 90 -7.18 9.59 15.69
CA GLU A 90 -7.53 10.85 16.36
C GLU A 90 -6.29 11.51 16.99
#